data_AF-A0A2S8UQT5-F1
#
_entry.id   AF-A0A2S8UQT5-F1
#
_cell.length_a   1.000
_cell.length_b   1.000
_cell.length_c   1.000
_cell.angle_alpha   90.00
_cell.angle_beta   90.00
_cell.angle_gamma   90.00
#
_symmetry.space_group_name_H-M   'P 1'
#
loop_
_entity.id
_entity.type
_entity.pdbx_description
1 polymer ?
#
loop_
_entity_poly.entity_id
_entity_poly.type
_entity_poly.pdbx_seq_one_letter_code
_entity_poly.pdbx_strand_id
1 'polypeptide(L)'
;MADECLAERSGAACDEDARALENRHSVSLSVVVGVDSRVESRPAYPIGWGRACPEAGYEGRAMNQRRAVLHCNAGGEYGMGHLMRTLALGGAAHRRGWSVSVIGDIDEVGMSIARRMEPDLALDSSQGAALLDSLADAASDADVVHLDSYLDAPDLSSSKVLVSNMQDGPYGARAADLSIDANLGAERTFERVELSRNALVGLDVAVVRDQVLRRRDAPLRTTSSPRVLVVMGGSDPQGLTARVTRALDGFRHPLRVTVVDPRDRDEVRAAAADSSHETRVIGFTDDLPAIAREHDFVVTAAGTSVWDFACMGLPMGLLCAVDNQRLGYEQVVSQGLATALGEPPHADLEARVIALESVLHDRAELAAQATALRNAVDGLGTWRIVASWEQLVDTRQDAPRASRPMAVRSATADDAPMLFDWRNDESTRANSRSTGPLEWTSHVAWLGGALLDRDRRLLIVESDGDPVATARWDRRSETDWEVSITMAPSHRGQGLASAVLAASEGALILDAPSRLIASVHTENTASLRLFQRAGYLPHLPVDSGGFATFARWRLAPVR
;
A
#
# COMPACT_ATOMS: atom_id res chain seq x y z
N MET A 1 -49.93 -38.01 29.05
CA MET A 1 -48.55 -38.28 28.62
C MET A 1 -47.81 -36.97 28.83
N ALA A 2 -47.23 -36.69 29.99
CA ALA A 2 -46.39 -37.59 30.82
C ALA A 2 -45.15 -38.00 29.99
N ASP A 3 -43.90 -37.76 30.39
CA ASP A 3 -43.33 -37.70 31.74
C ASP A 3 -42.14 -36.68 31.81
N GLU A 4 -41.99 -35.88 32.88
CA GLU A 4 -41.11 -36.05 34.07
C GLU A 4 -39.60 -35.76 33.85
N CYS A 5 -38.76 -35.43 34.85
CA CYS A 5 -38.85 -34.70 36.14
C CYS A 5 -37.38 -34.51 36.60
N LEU A 6 -36.90 -33.42 37.22
CA LEU A 6 -37.03 -32.90 38.61
C LEU A 6 -36.39 -31.47 38.61
N ALA A 7 -36.45 -30.54 39.59
CA ALA A 7 -36.55 -30.55 41.06
C ALA A 7 -35.21 -30.96 41.77
N GLU A 8 -34.71 -30.35 42.86
CA GLU A 8 -35.23 -29.29 43.74
C GLU A 8 -34.11 -28.82 44.74
N ARG A 9 -34.45 -27.89 45.66
CA ARG A 9 -33.78 -27.54 46.97
C ARG A 9 -32.64 -26.51 47.00
N SER A 10 -32.49 -25.65 48.03
CA SER A 10 -33.42 -25.15 49.10
C SER A 10 -32.74 -24.09 50.00
N GLY A 11 -33.50 -23.14 50.57
CA GLY A 11 -33.09 -22.23 51.67
C GLY A 11 -32.71 -20.81 51.19
N ALA A 12 -33.40 -19.70 51.52
CA ALA A 12 -34.01 -19.22 52.77
C ALA A 12 -32.99 -18.98 53.90
N ALA A 13 -32.99 -17.87 54.63
CA ALA A 13 -33.65 -16.56 54.50
C ALA A 13 -32.94 -15.55 55.45
N CYS A 14 -33.12 -14.24 55.24
CA CYS A 14 -33.35 -13.21 56.27
C CYS A 14 -33.09 -11.78 55.73
N ASP A 15 -34.19 -11.05 55.60
CA ASP A 15 -34.36 -9.64 56.00
C ASP A 15 -33.73 -9.38 57.39
N GLU A 16 -33.48 -8.18 57.89
CA GLU A 16 -33.82 -6.80 57.52
C GLU A 16 -32.87 -5.93 58.37
N ASP A 17 -32.37 -4.78 57.89
CA ASP A 17 -32.54 -3.53 58.64
C ASP A 17 -32.04 -2.32 57.84
N ALA A 18 -32.80 -1.23 57.93
CA ALA A 18 -32.57 0.00 57.18
C ALA A 18 -32.34 1.19 58.10
N ARG A 19 -31.87 2.29 57.48
CA ARG A 19 -31.59 3.63 58.05
C ARG A 19 -30.18 3.74 58.65
N ALA A 20 -29.43 4.83 58.44
CA ALA A 20 -29.87 6.17 58.04
C ALA A 20 -28.77 7.01 57.33
N LEU A 21 -29.23 8.16 56.80
CA LEU A 21 -28.50 9.43 56.58
C LEU A 21 -27.65 9.64 55.31
N GLU A 22 -28.13 10.64 54.55
CA GLU A 22 -27.37 11.76 53.96
C GLU A 22 -26.62 11.63 52.62
N ASN A 23 -27.38 11.91 51.56
CA ASN A 23 -27.20 13.08 50.68
C ASN A 23 -25.78 13.55 50.27
N ARG A 24 -25.62 13.63 48.93
CA ARG A 24 -24.65 14.42 48.10
C ARG A 24 -23.45 13.62 47.53
N HIS A 25 -23.55 13.22 46.27
CA HIS A 25 -23.14 14.10 45.16
C HIS A 25 -23.45 13.47 43.79
N SER A 26 -23.89 14.32 42.85
CA SER A 26 -23.91 14.02 41.42
C SER A 26 -22.49 13.93 40.89
N VAL A 27 -22.10 12.78 40.32
CA VAL A 27 -20.89 12.66 39.50
C VAL A 27 -21.28 12.05 38.15
N SER A 28 -21.05 12.81 37.10
CA SER A 28 -21.17 12.36 35.71
C SER A 28 -20.20 11.22 35.43
N LEU A 29 -20.66 10.11 34.84
CA LEU A 29 -19.76 9.13 34.24
C LEU A 29 -19.12 9.72 32.96
N SER A 30 -18.07 10.51 33.15
CA SER A 30 -17.10 10.78 32.11
C SER A 30 -16.24 9.54 31.91
N VAL A 31 -16.63 8.67 30.97
CA VAL A 31 -15.78 7.57 30.50
C VAL A 31 -14.61 8.19 29.76
N VAL A 32 -13.49 8.38 30.48
CA VAL A 32 -12.20 8.68 29.88
C VAL A 32 -11.75 7.40 29.19
N VAL A 33 -12.05 7.30 27.89
CA VAL A 33 -11.37 6.34 27.02
C VAL A 33 -9.92 6.79 26.96
N GLY A 34 -9.04 6.02 27.60
CA GLY A 34 -7.60 6.25 27.55
C GLY A 34 -7.13 6.06 26.12
N VAL A 35 -6.90 7.17 25.43
CA VAL A 35 -6.32 7.20 24.08
C VAL A 35 -4.82 6.89 24.19
N ASP A 36 -4.49 5.60 24.31
CA ASP A 36 -3.13 5.11 24.04
C ASP A 36 -3.06 4.64 22.57
N SER A 37 -3.56 5.49 21.66
CA SER A 37 -3.34 5.36 20.23
C SER A 37 -2.06 6.10 19.88
N ARG A 38 -0.91 5.47 20.13
CA ARG A 38 0.28 5.81 19.36
C ARG A 38 -0.01 5.45 17.91
N VAL A 39 -0.35 6.46 17.11
CA VAL A 39 -0.15 6.40 15.66
C VAL A 39 1.37 6.35 15.47
N GLU A 40 1.93 5.15 15.56
CA GLU A 40 3.38 4.97 15.52
C GLU A 40 3.87 5.36 14.13
N SER A 41 4.72 6.39 14.12
CA SER A 41 5.36 6.84 12.90
C SER A 41 6.18 5.68 12.33
N ARG A 42 5.72 5.15 11.18
CA ARG A 42 6.61 4.54 10.17
C ARG A 42 7.89 5.39 10.14
N PRO A 43 9.10 4.79 10.19
CA PRO A 43 10.33 5.57 10.21
C PRO A 43 10.28 6.57 9.06
N ALA A 44 10.42 7.86 9.39
CA ALA A 44 10.36 8.93 8.41
C ALA A 44 11.57 8.80 7.48
N TYR A 45 11.42 8.02 6.40
CA TYR A 45 12.34 8.06 5.28
C TYR A 45 12.50 9.53 4.89
N PRO A 46 13.73 10.06 4.92
CA PRO A 46 13.96 11.48 5.12
C PRO A 46 13.15 12.32 4.13
N ILE A 47 12.32 13.21 4.68
CA ILE A 47 11.42 14.10 3.95
C ILE A 47 12.28 15.19 3.28
N GLY A 48 12.96 14.78 2.20
CA GLY A 48 14.00 15.54 1.51
C GLY A 48 14.06 15.20 0.01
N TRP A 49 12.99 14.61 -0.54
CA TRP A 49 12.86 14.28 -1.96
C TRP A 49 12.34 15.49 -2.77
N GLY A 50 12.97 16.64 -2.56
CA GLY A 50 12.73 17.82 -3.37
C GLY A 50 13.33 17.64 -4.77
N ARG A 51 12.47 17.49 -5.79
CA ARG A 51 12.82 17.44 -7.22
C ARG A 51 13.65 16.22 -7.64
N ALA A 52 13.01 15.05 -7.66
CA ALA A 52 13.37 14.00 -8.60
C ALA A 52 12.10 13.45 -9.27
N CYS A 53 11.81 13.90 -10.50
CA CYS A 53 11.16 13.00 -11.44
C CYS A 53 12.08 11.78 -11.61
N PRO A 54 11.57 10.53 -11.63
CA PRO A 54 12.39 9.32 -11.71
C PRO A 54 12.93 9.09 -13.14
N GLU A 55 13.55 10.11 -13.73
CA GLU A 55 14.07 10.16 -15.10
C GLU A 55 15.61 10.10 -15.15
N ALA A 56 16.29 10.31 -14.02
CA ALA A 56 17.74 10.24 -13.92
C ALA A 56 18.21 8.79 -13.67
N GLY A 57 18.59 8.05 -14.72
CA GLY A 57 19.32 6.78 -14.53
C GLY A 57 19.31 5.73 -15.64
N TYR A 58 18.56 5.90 -16.74
CA TYR A 58 18.45 4.87 -17.79
C TYR A 58 19.19 5.25 -19.09
N GLU A 59 20.52 5.20 -19.05
CA GLU A 59 21.33 5.23 -20.28
C GLU A 59 21.58 3.81 -20.83
N GLY A 60 21.28 3.61 -22.13
CA GLY A 60 22.13 2.76 -22.97
C GLY A 60 21.89 1.24 -22.97
N ARG A 61 20.67 0.78 -23.28
CA ARG A 61 20.51 -0.46 -24.06
C ARG A 61 19.58 -0.23 -25.25
N ALA A 62 20.02 -0.66 -26.44
CA ALA A 62 19.14 -0.82 -27.58
C ALA A 62 18.18 -1.98 -27.28
N MET A 63 16.96 -1.65 -26.84
CA MET A 63 15.92 -2.63 -26.55
C MET A 63 14.99 -2.76 -27.76
N ASN A 64 14.61 -4.00 -28.09
CA ASN A 64 13.28 -4.21 -28.70
C ASN A 64 12.27 -3.55 -27.75
N GLN A 65 11.37 -2.73 -28.28
CA GLN A 65 10.41 -2.00 -27.47
C GLN A 65 9.54 -2.98 -26.69
N ARG A 66 9.68 -3.04 -25.37
CA ARG A 66 8.92 -3.95 -24.51
C ARG A 66 7.42 -3.68 -24.67
N ARG A 67 6.60 -4.73 -24.66
CA ARG A 67 5.15 -4.62 -24.88
C ARG A 67 4.34 -5.06 -23.66
N ALA A 68 3.45 -4.19 -23.20
CA ALA A 68 2.48 -4.47 -22.14
C ALA A 68 1.04 -4.39 -22.67
N VAL A 69 0.24 -5.40 -22.37
CA VAL A 69 -1.20 -5.43 -22.61
C VAL A 69 -1.91 -5.33 -21.25
N LEU A 70 -2.78 -4.34 -21.08
CA LEU A 70 -3.47 -4.10 -19.82
C LEU A 70 -4.97 -4.34 -20.04
N HIS A 71 -5.56 -5.21 -19.23
CA HIS A 71 -6.98 -5.54 -19.30
C HIS A 71 -7.74 -4.98 -18.10
N CYS A 72 -8.83 -4.26 -18.37
CA CYS A 72 -9.79 -3.84 -17.37
C CYS A 72 -11.19 -3.69 -17.97
N ASN A 73 -12.23 -3.69 -17.14
CA ASN A 73 -13.59 -3.37 -17.57
C ASN A 73 -14.04 -2.08 -16.87
N ALA A 74 -14.75 -1.19 -17.57
CA ALA A 74 -15.15 0.10 -17.00
C ALA A 74 -16.39 0.69 -17.68
N GLY A 75 -17.25 1.30 -16.87
CA GLY A 75 -18.45 1.98 -17.36
C GLY A 75 -19.55 2.10 -16.31
N GLY A 76 -20.78 2.31 -16.76
CA GLY A 76 -21.95 2.48 -15.88
C GLY A 76 -22.20 1.32 -14.90
N GLU A 77 -21.89 0.08 -15.30
CA GLU A 77 -22.06 -1.14 -14.48
C GLU A 77 -20.84 -1.43 -13.58
N TYR A 78 -19.63 -1.36 -14.15
CA TYR A 78 -18.37 -1.69 -13.46
C TYR A 78 -17.82 -0.56 -12.58
N GLY A 79 -18.27 0.67 -12.81
CA GLY A 79 -17.58 1.87 -12.33
C GLY A 79 -16.32 2.18 -13.14
N MET A 80 -15.51 3.11 -12.63
CA MET A 80 -14.32 3.63 -13.32
C MET A 80 -12.99 3.22 -12.68
N GLY A 81 -13.02 2.52 -11.54
CA GLY A 81 -11.83 2.28 -10.70
C GLY A 81 -10.72 1.53 -11.44
N HIS A 82 -11.07 0.43 -12.10
CA HIS A 82 -10.12 -0.44 -12.82
C HIS A 82 -9.45 0.28 -13.98
N LEU A 83 -10.22 1.08 -14.76
CA LEU A 83 -9.64 1.91 -15.83
C LEU A 83 -8.68 2.97 -15.28
N MET A 84 -9.02 3.65 -14.18
CA MET A 84 -8.15 4.67 -13.61
C MET A 84 -6.82 4.10 -13.11
N ARG A 85 -6.83 2.90 -12.50
CA ARG A 85 -5.61 2.17 -12.11
C ARG A 85 -4.82 1.72 -13.34
N THR A 86 -5.51 1.15 -14.33
CA THR A 86 -4.93 0.66 -15.59
C THR A 86 -4.26 1.78 -16.39
N LEU A 87 -4.89 2.94 -16.54
CA LEU A 87 -4.31 4.11 -17.20
C LEU A 87 -3.08 4.64 -16.45
N ALA A 88 -3.11 4.70 -15.12
CA ALA A 88 -1.96 5.14 -14.32
C ALA A 88 -0.75 4.22 -14.49
N LEU A 89 -0.95 2.89 -14.52
CA LEU A 89 0.09 1.90 -14.81
C LEU A 89 0.57 1.99 -16.27
N GLY A 90 -0.37 2.10 -17.22
CA GLY A 90 -0.08 2.19 -18.65
C GLY A 90 0.75 3.42 -19.02
N GLY A 91 0.36 4.60 -18.54
CA GLY A 91 1.12 5.84 -18.70
C GLY A 91 2.50 5.77 -18.05
N ALA A 92 2.62 5.14 -16.87
CA ALA A 92 3.92 4.96 -16.20
C ALA A 92 4.84 4.00 -16.95
N ALA A 93 4.32 2.93 -17.55
CA ALA A 93 5.09 2.03 -18.43
C ALA A 93 5.46 2.72 -19.75
N HIS A 94 4.54 3.47 -20.36
CA HIS A 94 4.79 4.22 -21.59
C HIS A 94 5.92 5.25 -21.42
N ARG A 95 5.92 6.02 -20.32
CA ARG A 95 7.01 6.95 -19.97
C ARG A 95 8.37 6.26 -19.75
N ARG A 96 8.39 4.95 -19.50
CA ARG A 96 9.59 4.10 -19.38
C ARG A 96 9.95 3.39 -20.69
N GLY A 97 9.34 3.81 -21.81
CA GLY A 97 9.65 3.33 -23.17
C GLY A 97 8.88 2.08 -23.61
N TRP A 98 7.88 1.62 -22.85
CA TRP A 98 7.06 0.48 -23.25
C TRP A 98 6.06 0.86 -24.35
N SER A 99 5.78 -0.07 -25.27
CA SER A 99 4.58 -0.06 -26.09
C SER A 99 3.42 -0.62 -25.27
N VAL A 100 2.30 0.08 -25.20
CA VAL A 100 1.23 -0.19 -24.24
C VAL A 100 -0.13 -0.15 -24.93
N SER A 101 -0.93 -1.19 -24.70
CA SER A 101 -2.33 -1.27 -25.15
C SER A 101 -3.27 -1.62 -24.01
N VAL A 102 -4.41 -0.92 -23.91
CA VAL A 102 -5.51 -1.24 -23.00
C VAL A 102 -6.64 -1.92 -23.78
N ILE A 103 -7.14 -3.06 -23.30
CA ILE A 103 -8.17 -3.88 -23.95
C ILE A 103 -9.24 -4.26 -22.93
N GLY A 104 -10.52 -4.02 -23.20
CA GLY A 104 -11.56 -4.24 -22.18
C GLY A 104 -13.00 -4.11 -22.65
N ASP A 105 -13.95 -4.46 -21.78
CA ASP A 105 -15.32 -3.98 -21.88
C ASP A 105 -15.37 -2.57 -21.29
N ILE A 106 -15.13 -1.57 -22.14
CA ILE A 106 -15.03 -0.16 -21.75
C ILE A 106 -16.07 0.64 -22.54
N ASP A 107 -17.02 1.25 -21.83
CA ASP A 107 -18.05 2.08 -22.46
C ASP A 107 -17.49 3.36 -23.12
N GLU A 108 -18.29 4.01 -23.98
CA GLU A 108 -17.85 5.22 -24.70
C GLU A 108 -17.44 6.38 -23.77
N VAL A 109 -17.97 6.45 -22.55
CA VAL A 109 -17.55 7.45 -21.56
C VAL A 109 -16.15 7.09 -21.04
N GLY A 110 -15.90 5.83 -20.70
CA GLY A 110 -14.59 5.33 -20.32
C GLY A 110 -13.55 5.48 -21.41
N MET A 111 -13.87 5.11 -22.65
CA MET A 111 -12.99 5.29 -23.82
C MET A 111 -12.68 6.76 -24.08
N SER A 112 -13.68 7.65 -23.91
CA SER A 112 -13.49 9.10 -24.04
C SER A 112 -12.56 9.66 -22.95
N ILE A 113 -12.66 9.18 -21.70
CA ILE A 113 -11.76 9.54 -20.60
C ILE A 113 -10.33 9.04 -20.88
N ALA A 114 -10.18 7.77 -21.26
CA ALA A 114 -8.89 7.17 -21.59
C ALA A 114 -8.14 7.95 -22.67
N ARG A 115 -8.80 8.27 -23.79
CA ARG A 115 -8.24 9.07 -24.90
C ARG A 115 -7.81 10.48 -24.48
N ARG A 116 -8.45 11.09 -23.47
CA ARG A 116 -8.05 12.42 -22.94
C ARG A 116 -6.90 12.34 -21.93
N MET A 117 -6.88 11.31 -21.10
CA MET A 117 -5.92 11.18 -20.02
C MET A 117 -4.55 10.68 -20.48
N GLU A 118 -4.54 9.67 -21.35
CA GLU A 118 -3.32 8.99 -21.80
C GLU A 118 -3.43 8.76 -23.34
N PRO A 119 -3.32 9.83 -24.15
CA PRO A 119 -3.63 9.80 -25.60
C PRO A 119 -2.66 8.94 -26.43
N ASP A 120 -1.49 8.61 -25.89
CA ASP A 120 -0.44 7.82 -26.56
C ASP A 120 -0.60 6.31 -26.36
N LEU A 121 -1.58 5.86 -25.56
CA LEU A 121 -1.90 4.44 -25.38
C LEU A 121 -2.82 3.94 -26.50
N ALA A 122 -2.55 2.73 -27.00
CA ALA A 122 -3.51 2.04 -27.87
C ALA A 122 -4.70 1.57 -27.03
N LEU A 123 -5.94 1.82 -27.49
CA LEU A 123 -7.16 1.48 -26.77
C LEU A 123 -8.08 0.64 -27.67
N ASP A 124 -8.47 -0.54 -27.18
CA ASP A 124 -9.45 -1.43 -27.81
C ASP A 124 -10.60 -1.70 -26.84
N SER A 125 -11.83 -1.77 -27.35
CA SER A 125 -13.02 -2.08 -26.56
C SER A 125 -13.88 -3.11 -27.26
N SER A 126 -14.17 -4.20 -26.55
CA SER A 126 -14.91 -5.36 -27.05
C SER A 126 -15.58 -6.10 -25.89
N GLN A 127 -16.54 -6.97 -26.19
CA GLN A 127 -17.36 -7.64 -25.17
C GLN A 127 -17.45 -9.16 -25.39
N GLY A 128 -17.68 -9.91 -24.31
CA GLY A 128 -17.93 -11.34 -24.35
C GLY A 128 -16.77 -12.15 -24.95
N ALA A 129 -17.07 -13.10 -25.84
CA ALA A 129 -16.06 -13.97 -26.45
C ALA A 129 -15.00 -13.17 -27.26
N ALA A 130 -15.42 -12.14 -27.99
CA ALA A 130 -14.52 -11.33 -28.81
C ALA A 130 -13.45 -10.60 -27.96
N LEU A 131 -13.78 -10.24 -26.72
CA LEU A 131 -12.82 -9.64 -25.77
C LEU A 131 -11.75 -10.65 -25.33
N LEU A 132 -12.14 -11.90 -25.07
CA LEU A 132 -11.20 -12.97 -24.70
C LEU A 132 -10.28 -13.32 -25.86
N ASP A 133 -10.82 -13.37 -27.09
CA ASP A 133 -10.05 -13.57 -28.32
C ASP A 133 -9.06 -12.42 -28.56
N SER A 134 -9.51 -11.15 -28.55
CA SER A 134 -8.63 -9.97 -28.67
C SER A 134 -7.52 -9.94 -27.62
N LEU A 135 -7.83 -10.29 -26.37
CA LEU A 135 -6.85 -10.31 -25.28
C LEU A 135 -5.83 -11.45 -25.45
N ALA A 136 -6.26 -12.64 -25.90
CA ALA A 136 -5.37 -13.76 -26.19
C ALA A 136 -4.44 -13.47 -27.38
N ASP A 137 -4.97 -12.91 -28.46
CA ASP A 137 -4.19 -12.48 -29.63
C ASP A 137 -3.17 -11.41 -29.24
N ALA A 138 -3.58 -10.39 -28.47
CA ALA A 138 -2.68 -9.34 -28.01
C ALA A 138 -1.58 -9.85 -27.06
N ALA A 139 -1.90 -10.84 -26.22
CA ALA A 139 -0.97 -11.45 -25.28
C ALA A 139 0.14 -12.29 -25.96
N SER A 140 -0.11 -12.82 -27.16
CA SER A 140 0.81 -13.72 -27.86
C SER A 140 2.21 -13.12 -28.12
N ASP A 141 2.26 -11.81 -28.35
CA ASP A 141 3.46 -11.01 -28.67
C ASP A 141 3.79 -9.99 -27.55
N ALA A 142 3.26 -10.18 -26.34
CA ALA A 142 3.51 -9.31 -25.19
C ALA A 142 4.66 -9.81 -24.30
N ASP A 143 5.34 -8.89 -23.61
CA ASP A 143 6.23 -9.24 -22.48
C ASP A 143 5.43 -9.36 -21.18
N VAL A 144 4.38 -8.54 -21.03
CA VAL A 144 3.53 -8.46 -19.83
C VAL A 144 2.06 -8.40 -20.24
N VAL A 145 1.22 -9.17 -19.55
CA VAL A 145 -0.23 -8.94 -19.50
C VAL A 145 -0.58 -8.58 -18.06
N HIS A 146 -1.17 -7.40 -17.87
CA HIS A 146 -1.71 -6.97 -16.57
C HIS A 146 -3.23 -7.08 -16.58
N LEU A 147 -3.79 -7.76 -15.57
CA LEU A 147 -5.22 -7.98 -15.43
C LEU A 147 -5.74 -7.18 -14.22
N ASP A 148 -6.58 -6.18 -14.44
CA ASP A 148 -7.32 -5.44 -13.41
C ASP A 148 -8.82 -5.57 -13.69
N SER A 149 -9.36 -6.75 -13.38
CA SER A 149 -10.75 -7.12 -13.64
C SER A 149 -11.19 -8.23 -12.68
N TYR A 150 -12.46 -8.22 -12.29
CA TYR A 150 -13.07 -9.29 -11.49
C TYR A 150 -13.61 -10.44 -12.36
N LEU A 151 -13.72 -10.24 -13.68
CA LEU A 151 -14.25 -11.25 -14.61
C LEU A 151 -13.18 -12.27 -15.00
N ASP A 152 -13.61 -13.33 -15.70
CA ASP A 152 -12.71 -14.30 -16.30
C ASP A 152 -11.77 -13.65 -17.33
N ALA A 153 -10.58 -14.22 -17.45
CA ALA A 153 -9.53 -13.83 -18.40
C ALA A 153 -9.03 -15.09 -19.10
N PRO A 154 -8.44 -14.99 -20.31
CA PRO A 154 -7.91 -16.16 -21.02
C PRO A 154 -6.83 -16.87 -20.20
N ASP A 155 -6.71 -18.18 -20.35
CA ASP A 155 -5.64 -18.96 -19.70
C ASP A 155 -4.30 -18.71 -20.42
N LEU A 156 -3.47 -17.86 -19.82
CA LEU A 156 -2.16 -17.50 -20.32
C LEU A 156 -1.03 -18.41 -19.77
N SER A 157 -1.34 -19.44 -18.99
CA SER A 157 -0.36 -20.31 -18.30
C SER A 157 0.59 -21.06 -19.23
N SER A 158 0.19 -21.29 -20.49
CA SER A 158 1.00 -21.93 -21.53
C SER A 158 1.91 -20.95 -22.30
N SER A 159 1.70 -19.64 -22.13
CA SER A 159 2.48 -18.60 -22.80
C SER A 159 3.80 -18.30 -22.06
N LYS A 160 4.64 -17.44 -22.66
CA LYS A 160 5.89 -16.95 -22.03
C LYS A 160 5.77 -15.52 -21.48
N VAL A 161 4.54 -14.98 -21.46
CA VAL A 161 4.22 -13.65 -20.96
C VAL A 161 4.34 -13.62 -19.45
N LEU A 162 4.71 -12.47 -18.89
CA LEU A 162 4.56 -12.23 -17.46
C LEU A 162 3.08 -11.92 -17.18
N VAL A 163 2.41 -12.76 -16.40
CA VAL A 163 1.05 -12.45 -15.94
C VAL A 163 1.13 -11.63 -14.65
N SER A 164 0.67 -10.39 -14.70
CA SER A 164 0.47 -9.53 -13.54
C SER A 164 -1.03 -9.39 -13.26
N ASN A 165 -1.45 -9.50 -12.00
CA ASN A 165 -2.86 -9.48 -11.63
C ASN A 165 -3.11 -8.52 -10.47
N MET A 166 -3.97 -7.52 -10.66
CA MET A 166 -4.58 -6.73 -9.60
C MET A 166 -5.78 -7.51 -9.05
N GLN A 167 -5.82 -7.70 -7.74
CA GLN A 167 -6.97 -8.26 -7.02
C GLN A 167 -7.39 -7.31 -5.90
N ASP A 168 -8.67 -7.35 -5.54
CA ASP A 168 -9.21 -6.62 -4.41
C ASP A 168 -9.74 -7.66 -3.41
N GLY A 169 -8.87 -8.16 -2.52
CA GLY A 169 -9.14 -9.32 -1.68
C GLY A 169 -9.52 -10.55 -2.52
N PRO A 170 -10.71 -11.16 -2.31
CA PRO A 170 -11.12 -12.36 -3.05
C PRO A 170 -11.51 -12.07 -4.51
N TYR A 171 -11.76 -10.80 -4.87
CA TYR A 171 -12.22 -10.44 -6.20
C TYR A 171 -11.06 -10.34 -7.18
N GLY A 172 -11.12 -11.12 -8.27
CA GLY A 172 -10.08 -11.19 -9.30
C GLY A 172 -8.86 -12.07 -8.94
N ALA A 173 -8.87 -12.77 -7.80
CA ALA A 173 -7.75 -13.59 -7.34
C ALA A 173 -7.53 -14.86 -8.20
N ARG A 174 -6.44 -14.89 -8.96
CA ARG A 174 -6.11 -15.92 -9.96
C ARG A 174 -4.60 -16.20 -10.03
N ALA A 175 -4.20 -17.21 -10.80
CA ALA A 175 -2.80 -17.56 -11.01
C ALA A 175 -2.04 -16.47 -11.78
N ALA A 176 -0.90 -16.04 -11.25
CA ALA A 176 -0.08 -14.97 -11.82
C ALA A 176 1.39 -15.09 -11.39
N ASP A 177 2.29 -14.52 -12.20
CA ASP A 177 3.70 -14.36 -11.81
C ASP A 177 3.89 -13.19 -10.84
N LEU A 178 2.99 -12.20 -10.87
CA LEU A 178 2.93 -11.06 -9.97
C LEU A 178 1.48 -10.72 -9.59
N SER A 179 1.04 -11.13 -8.39
CA SER A 179 -0.25 -10.71 -7.83
C SER A 179 -0.08 -9.45 -6.96
N ILE A 180 -1.02 -8.52 -7.07
CA ILE A 180 -1.00 -7.20 -6.45
C ILE A 180 -2.33 -7.01 -5.71
N ASP A 181 -2.28 -6.68 -4.42
CA ASP A 181 -3.45 -6.25 -3.65
C ASP A 181 -3.11 -4.95 -2.90
N ALA A 182 -3.71 -3.85 -3.37
CA ALA A 182 -3.44 -2.50 -2.87
C ALA A 182 -4.30 -2.10 -1.66
N ASN A 183 -5.12 -3.01 -1.10
CA ASN A 183 -5.99 -2.70 0.01
C ASN A 183 -5.22 -2.56 1.33
N LEU A 184 -5.75 -1.72 2.23
CA LEU A 184 -5.16 -1.51 3.55
C LEU A 184 -5.22 -2.80 4.36
N GLY A 185 -4.09 -3.29 4.86
CA GLY A 185 -4.05 -4.55 5.61
C GLY A 185 -4.01 -5.81 4.74
N ALA A 186 -3.93 -5.69 3.41
CA ALA A 186 -3.80 -6.83 2.50
C ALA A 186 -2.62 -7.75 2.85
N GLU A 187 -1.58 -7.27 3.55
CA GLU A 187 -0.51 -8.12 4.07
C GLU A 187 -0.98 -9.22 5.04
N ARG A 188 -2.15 -9.05 5.69
CA ARG A 188 -2.80 -10.03 6.57
C ARG A 188 -3.92 -10.81 5.92
N THR A 189 -4.52 -10.29 4.85
CA THR A 189 -5.73 -10.85 4.21
C THR A 189 -5.52 -11.20 2.73
N PHE A 190 -4.27 -11.44 2.33
CA PHE A 190 -3.95 -11.70 0.93
C PHE A 190 -4.53 -13.03 0.46
N GLU A 191 -5.50 -12.97 -0.44
CA GLU A 191 -6.19 -14.13 -0.95
C GLU A 191 -5.33 -14.93 -1.94
N ARG A 192 -5.43 -16.26 -1.84
CA ARG A 192 -4.84 -17.24 -2.77
C ARG A 192 -3.33 -17.10 -2.98
N VAL A 193 -2.57 -16.92 -1.89
CA VAL A 193 -1.09 -16.82 -1.88
C VAL A 193 -0.43 -17.91 -2.72
N GLU A 194 -0.97 -19.13 -2.69
CA GLU A 194 -0.47 -20.31 -3.41
C GLU A 194 -0.53 -20.22 -4.94
N LEU A 195 -1.32 -19.30 -5.48
CA LEU A 195 -1.45 -19.07 -6.93
C LEU A 195 -0.47 -18.01 -7.46
N SER A 196 0.23 -17.31 -6.58
CA SER A 196 1.15 -16.23 -6.96
C SER A 196 2.61 -16.67 -6.83
N ARG A 197 3.44 -16.35 -7.83
CA ARG A 197 4.91 -16.48 -7.67
C ARG A 197 5.51 -15.35 -6.84
N ASN A 198 4.98 -14.13 -6.97
CA ASN A 198 5.49 -12.93 -6.31
C ASN A 198 4.31 -12.04 -5.90
N ALA A 199 4.31 -11.54 -4.67
CA ALA A 199 3.23 -10.71 -4.14
C ALA A 199 3.70 -9.28 -3.82
N LEU A 200 2.89 -8.31 -4.24
CA LEU A 200 2.96 -6.92 -3.83
C LEU A 200 1.68 -6.57 -3.06
N VAL A 201 1.80 -6.13 -1.81
CA VAL A 201 0.65 -5.98 -0.92
C VAL A 201 0.67 -4.67 -0.13
N GLY A 202 -0.53 -4.19 0.20
CA GLY A 202 -0.76 -3.05 1.09
C GLY A 202 -0.67 -1.70 0.37
N LEU A 203 -0.80 -0.61 1.13
CA LEU A 203 -0.81 0.76 0.60
C LEU A 203 0.49 1.19 -0.10
N ASP A 204 1.58 0.47 0.16
CA ASP A 204 2.84 0.64 -0.56
C ASP A 204 2.70 0.36 -2.06
N VAL A 205 1.68 -0.40 -2.49
CA VAL A 205 1.34 -0.61 -3.91
C VAL A 205 0.01 0.02 -4.33
N ALA A 206 -0.48 1.00 -3.55
CA ALA A 206 -1.57 1.86 -3.99
C ALA A 206 -1.20 2.56 -5.31
N VAL A 207 -1.95 2.23 -6.37
CA VAL A 207 -1.79 2.84 -7.69
C VAL A 207 -2.31 4.27 -7.63
N VAL A 208 -1.39 5.23 -7.74
CA VAL A 208 -1.71 6.65 -7.84
C VAL A 208 -1.29 7.19 -9.22
N ARG A 209 -2.14 8.04 -9.76
CA ARG A 209 -1.96 8.69 -11.07
C ARG A 209 -1.01 9.89 -11.00
N ASP A 210 -0.37 10.21 -12.12
CA ASP A 210 0.62 11.30 -12.20
C ASP A 210 0.07 12.67 -11.76
N GLN A 211 -1.21 12.93 -12.05
CA GLN A 211 -1.95 14.10 -11.56
C GLN A 211 -1.90 14.30 -10.04
N VAL A 212 -1.81 13.22 -9.26
CA VAL A 212 -1.70 13.25 -7.79
C VAL A 212 -0.26 13.53 -7.39
N LEU A 213 0.70 12.83 -8.00
CA LEU A 213 2.13 12.97 -7.73
C LEU A 213 2.61 14.41 -7.94
N ARG A 214 2.19 15.06 -9.04
CA ARG A 214 2.48 16.47 -9.34
C ARG A 214 1.94 17.47 -8.31
N ARG A 215 1.10 17.03 -7.36
CA ARG A 215 0.42 17.87 -6.36
C ARG A 215 0.71 17.48 -4.91
N ARG A 216 1.36 16.33 -4.70
CA ARG A 216 1.72 15.77 -3.38
C ARG A 216 2.44 16.77 -2.47
N ASP A 217 3.46 17.43 -3.00
CA ASP A 217 4.32 18.34 -2.23
C ASP A 217 3.84 19.80 -2.23
N ALA A 218 2.68 20.09 -2.83
CA ALA A 218 2.13 21.45 -2.79
C ALA A 218 1.70 21.82 -1.36
N PRO A 219 2.08 23.01 -0.84
CA PRO A 219 1.80 23.39 0.54
C PRO A 219 0.29 23.57 0.79
N LEU A 220 -0.16 23.24 2.00
CA LEU A 220 -1.52 23.56 2.45
C LEU A 220 -1.70 25.09 2.46
N ARG A 221 -2.70 25.59 1.73
CA ARG A 221 -3.01 27.02 1.70
C ARG A 221 -3.84 27.35 2.93
N THR A 222 -3.42 28.33 3.72
CA THR A 222 -4.20 28.81 4.87
C THR A 222 -5.24 29.83 4.42
N THR A 223 -6.52 29.55 4.65
CA THR A 223 -7.64 30.48 4.40
C THR A 223 -8.45 30.68 5.68
N SER A 224 -9.03 31.89 5.82
CA SER A 224 -9.89 32.27 6.95
C SER A 224 -11.24 31.55 6.97
N SER A 225 -11.75 31.17 5.78
CA SER A 225 -12.87 30.25 5.61
C SER A 225 -12.33 28.90 5.13
N PRO A 226 -12.65 27.77 5.79
CA PRO A 226 -12.27 26.43 5.33
C PRO A 226 -12.92 26.07 3.99
N ARG A 227 -12.15 25.41 3.13
CA ARG A 227 -12.59 24.94 1.81
C ARG A 227 -12.82 23.44 1.86
N VAL A 228 -14.07 23.02 1.68
CA VAL A 228 -14.50 21.62 1.73
C VAL A 228 -14.86 21.12 0.33
N LEU A 229 -14.28 19.99 -0.07
CA LEU A 229 -14.68 19.27 -1.28
C LEU A 229 -15.66 18.15 -0.90
N VAL A 230 -16.80 18.03 -1.59
CA VAL A 230 -17.75 16.91 -1.44
C VAL A 230 -17.72 16.08 -2.71
N VAL A 231 -17.40 14.78 -2.62
CA VAL A 231 -17.28 13.88 -3.78
C VAL A 231 -17.58 12.43 -3.42
N MET A 232 -18.73 11.89 -3.85
CA MET A 232 -19.16 10.51 -3.54
C MET A 232 -18.86 9.47 -4.63
N GLY A 233 -18.07 9.86 -5.65
CA GLY A 233 -17.90 9.07 -6.87
C GLY A 233 -19.05 9.29 -7.88
N GLY A 234 -18.98 8.61 -9.02
CA GLY A 234 -19.84 8.89 -10.17
C GLY A 234 -21.24 8.26 -10.15
N SER A 235 -21.54 7.37 -9.19
CA SER A 235 -22.84 6.67 -9.10
C SER A 235 -23.73 7.16 -7.97
N ASP A 236 -23.16 7.43 -6.79
CA ASP A 236 -23.83 7.90 -5.55
C ASP A 236 -25.26 7.33 -5.35
N PRO A 237 -25.41 6.00 -5.25
CA PRO A 237 -26.70 5.32 -5.30
C PRO A 237 -27.61 5.62 -4.10
N GLN A 238 -27.06 6.17 -3.01
CA GLN A 238 -27.80 6.55 -1.80
C GLN A 238 -28.07 8.07 -1.71
N GLY A 239 -27.73 8.87 -2.72
CA GLY A 239 -27.94 10.32 -2.72
C GLY A 239 -27.14 11.07 -1.64
N LEU A 240 -26.00 10.51 -1.22
CA LEU A 240 -25.18 11.03 -0.13
C LEU A 240 -24.59 12.40 -0.46
N THR A 241 -24.34 12.71 -1.74
CA THR A 241 -23.82 14.03 -2.17
C THR A 241 -24.76 15.15 -1.75
N ALA A 242 -26.07 15.03 -2.04
CA ALA A 242 -27.05 16.03 -1.65
C ALA A 242 -27.30 16.04 -0.14
N ARG A 243 -27.30 14.86 0.51
CA ARG A 243 -27.50 14.75 1.97
C ARG A 243 -26.38 15.41 2.77
N VAL A 244 -25.12 15.15 2.41
CA VAL A 244 -23.94 15.83 3.00
C VAL A 244 -23.97 17.32 2.73
N THR A 245 -24.29 17.74 1.50
CA THR A 245 -24.34 19.18 1.15
C THR A 245 -25.32 19.95 2.04
N ARG A 246 -26.53 19.44 2.27
CA ARG A 246 -27.50 20.04 3.21
C ARG A 246 -27.04 20.00 4.66
N ALA A 247 -26.34 18.93 5.07
CA ALA A 247 -25.86 18.79 6.45
C ALA A 247 -24.76 19.81 6.80
N LEU A 248 -24.01 20.32 5.81
CA LEU A 248 -23.02 21.39 6.02
C LEU A 248 -23.68 22.71 6.47
N ASP A 249 -24.95 22.98 6.16
CA ASP A 249 -25.66 24.19 6.63
C ASP A 249 -25.93 24.21 8.14
N GLY A 250 -25.65 23.12 8.87
CA GLY A 250 -25.63 23.13 10.33
C GLY A 250 -24.36 23.75 10.94
N PHE A 251 -23.36 24.10 10.14
CA PHE A 251 -22.17 24.83 10.58
C PHE A 251 -22.50 26.28 10.92
N ARG A 252 -21.82 26.84 11.92
CA ARG A 252 -21.99 28.23 12.37
C ARG A 252 -21.03 29.18 11.67
N HIS A 253 -19.88 28.69 11.22
CA HIS A 253 -18.84 29.49 10.56
C HIS A 253 -18.90 29.34 9.04
N PRO A 254 -18.67 30.41 8.25
CA PRO A 254 -18.76 30.34 6.79
C PRO A 254 -17.78 29.36 6.15
N LEU A 255 -18.30 28.45 5.34
CA LEU A 255 -17.53 27.53 4.51
C LEU A 255 -17.48 27.98 3.05
N ARG A 256 -16.49 27.44 2.33
CA ARG A 256 -16.46 27.36 0.86
C ARG A 256 -16.60 25.92 0.44
N VAL A 257 -17.66 25.57 -0.28
CA VAL A 257 -17.97 24.19 -0.62
C VAL A 257 -17.91 23.99 -2.14
N THR A 258 -17.09 23.05 -2.60
CA THR A 258 -17.18 22.54 -3.98
C THR A 258 -17.80 21.16 -3.93
N VAL A 259 -18.91 20.95 -4.65
CA VAL A 259 -19.59 19.66 -4.77
C VAL A 259 -19.36 19.10 -6.16
N VAL A 260 -18.83 17.88 -6.25
CA VAL A 260 -18.62 17.16 -7.52
C VAL A 260 -19.81 16.24 -7.77
N ASP A 261 -20.60 16.55 -8.80
CA ASP A 261 -21.71 15.70 -9.23
C ASP A 261 -21.71 15.50 -10.77
N PRO A 262 -21.03 14.45 -11.27
CA PRO A 262 -20.93 14.18 -12.71
C PRO A 262 -22.27 13.92 -13.42
N ARG A 263 -23.33 13.59 -12.65
CA ARG A 263 -24.67 13.31 -13.16
C ARG A 263 -25.60 14.53 -13.17
N ASP A 264 -25.14 15.66 -12.65
CA ASP A 264 -25.88 16.94 -12.62
C ASP A 264 -27.34 16.76 -12.16
N ARG A 265 -27.51 16.30 -10.90
CA ARG A 265 -28.81 15.91 -10.31
C ARG A 265 -29.52 17.11 -9.67
N ASP A 266 -30.83 17.19 -9.87
CA ASP A 266 -31.68 18.26 -9.32
C ASP A 266 -31.56 18.40 -7.80
N GLU A 267 -31.52 17.28 -7.08
CA GLU A 267 -31.38 17.24 -5.62
C GLU A 267 -30.06 17.84 -5.11
N VAL A 268 -28.98 17.74 -5.88
CA VAL A 268 -27.66 18.31 -5.56
C VAL A 268 -27.65 19.80 -5.90
N ARG A 269 -28.20 20.20 -7.06
CA ARG A 269 -28.38 21.62 -7.40
C ARG A 269 -29.23 22.35 -6.37
N ALA A 270 -30.34 21.76 -5.94
CA ALA A 270 -31.20 22.32 -4.90
C ALA A 270 -30.46 22.46 -3.57
N ALA A 271 -29.78 21.39 -3.11
CA ALA A 271 -28.98 21.43 -1.88
C ALA A 271 -27.88 22.52 -1.90
N ALA A 272 -27.27 22.77 -3.06
CA ALA A 272 -26.27 23.82 -3.21
C ALA A 272 -26.88 25.23 -3.29
N ALA A 273 -28.05 25.40 -3.92
CA ALA A 273 -28.74 26.68 -4.07
C ALA A 273 -29.40 27.15 -2.76
N ASP A 274 -29.88 26.22 -1.95
CA ASP A 274 -30.48 26.49 -0.63
C ASP A 274 -29.43 26.73 0.48
N SER A 275 -28.13 26.53 0.16
CA SER A 275 -27.05 26.59 1.15
C SER A 275 -26.76 27.99 1.66
N SER A 276 -26.46 28.06 2.96
CA SER A 276 -25.98 29.24 3.68
C SER A 276 -24.51 29.57 3.44
N HIS A 277 -23.76 28.69 2.76
CA HIS A 277 -22.32 28.80 2.53
C HIS A 277 -21.99 29.20 1.08
N GLU A 278 -20.73 29.53 0.81
CA GLU A 278 -20.26 29.77 -0.57
C GLU A 278 -20.13 28.42 -1.31
N THR A 279 -21.25 27.90 -1.78
CA THR A 279 -21.37 26.55 -2.37
C THR A 279 -21.46 26.59 -3.89
N ARG A 280 -20.64 25.79 -4.58
CA ARG A 280 -20.69 25.58 -6.04
C ARG A 280 -20.79 24.09 -6.38
N VAL A 281 -21.62 23.75 -7.36
CA VAL A 281 -21.64 22.41 -7.98
C VAL A 281 -20.78 22.44 -9.24
N ILE A 282 -19.97 21.40 -9.44
CA ILE A 282 -19.24 21.13 -10.67
C ILE A 282 -19.57 19.72 -11.18
N GLY A 283 -19.63 19.58 -12.50
CA GLY A 283 -19.90 18.29 -13.15
C GLY A 283 -18.68 17.37 -13.16
N PHE A 284 -18.60 16.53 -14.20
CA PHE A 284 -17.47 15.65 -14.44
C PHE A 284 -16.15 16.45 -14.59
N THR A 285 -15.05 15.89 -14.07
CA THR A 285 -13.70 16.51 -14.15
C THR A 285 -12.62 15.46 -14.42
N ASP A 286 -11.76 15.74 -15.41
CA ASP A 286 -10.61 14.90 -15.75
C ASP A 286 -9.45 15.03 -14.73
N ASP A 287 -9.41 16.09 -13.90
CA ASP A 287 -8.33 16.36 -12.95
C ASP A 287 -8.88 16.72 -11.55
N LEU A 288 -9.61 15.76 -10.96
CA LEU A 288 -10.03 15.83 -9.56
C LEU A 288 -8.87 16.15 -8.58
N PRO A 289 -7.63 15.64 -8.74
CA PRO A 289 -6.51 16.03 -7.87
C PRO A 289 -6.19 17.52 -7.90
N ALA A 290 -6.34 18.20 -9.04
CA ALA A 290 -6.21 19.67 -9.12
C ALA A 290 -7.18 20.36 -8.18
N ILE A 291 -8.45 19.98 -8.28
CA ILE A 291 -9.55 20.58 -7.52
C ILE A 291 -9.40 20.23 -6.05
N ALA A 292 -9.14 18.97 -5.70
CA ALA A 292 -8.91 18.53 -4.32
C ALA A 292 -7.75 19.29 -3.66
N ARG A 293 -6.67 19.60 -4.40
CA ARG A 293 -5.56 20.39 -3.86
C ARG A 293 -5.94 21.84 -3.55
N GLU A 294 -7.00 22.38 -4.14
CA GLU A 294 -7.57 23.68 -3.76
C GLU A 294 -8.36 23.64 -2.45
N HIS A 295 -8.56 22.49 -1.81
CA HIS A 295 -9.35 22.36 -0.59
C HIS A 295 -8.48 22.04 0.64
N ASP A 296 -9.07 22.23 1.82
CA ASP A 296 -8.45 21.98 3.12
C ASP A 296 -8.89 20.63 3.70
N PHE A 297 -10.06 20.14 3.27
CA PHE A 297 -10.69 18.91 3.71
C PHE A 297 -11.55 18.32 2.59
N VAL A 298 -11.70 17.00 2.53
CA VAL A 298 -12.60 16.31 1.59
C VAL A 298 -13.59 15.40 2.31
N VAL A 299 -14.86 15.46 1.93
CA VAL A 299 -15.90 14.52 2.36
C VAL A 299 -16.20 13.57 1.21
N THR A 300 -15.89 12.28 1.40
CA THR A 300 -15.83 11.29 0.31
C THR A 300 -16.38 9.92 0.72
N ALA A 301 -16.87 9.18 -0.27
CA ALA A 301 -17.09 7.74 -0.14
C ALA A 301 -15.75 6.97 -0.06
N ALA A 302 -15.78 5.79 0.55
CA ALA A 302 -14.65 4.87 0.72
C ALA A 302 -14.31 4.08 -0.56
N GLY A 303 -14.08 4.80 -1.65
CA GLY A 303 -13.55 4.27 -2.91
C GLY A 303 -12.05 4.52 -3.09
N THR A 304 -11.50 4.15 -4.25
CA THR A 304 -10.06 4.24 -4.55
C THR A 304 -9.47 5.65 -4.46
N SER A 305 -10.29 6.71 -4.63
CA SER A 305 -9.86 8.11 -4.46
C SER A 305 -9.34 8.45 -3.05
N VAL A 306 -9.64 7.64 -2.03
CA VAL A 306 -9.05 7.76 -0.69
C VAL A 306 -7.52 7.75 -0.76
N TRP A 307 -6.92 6.93 -1.62
CA TRP A 307 -5.46 6.83 -1.76
C TRP A 307 -4.86 8.03 -2.51
N ASP A 308 -5.58 8.62 -3.45
CA ASP A 308 -5.19 9.90 -4.08
C ASP A 308 -5.13 11.03 -3.03
N PHE A 309 -6.18 11.14 -2.20
CA PHE A 309 -6.24 12.14 -1.13
C PHE A 309 -5.20 11.89 -0.04
N ALA A 310 -4.97 10.62 0.33
CA ALA A 310 -3.94 10.24 1.29
C ALA A 310 -2.53 10.58 0.78
N CYS A 311 -2.24 10.29 -0.48
CA CYS A 311 -0.97 10.61 -1.13
C CYS A 311 -0.68 12.12 -1.11
N MET A 312 -1.69 12.97 -1.31
CA MET A 312 -1.57 14.44 -1.18
C MET A 312 -1.56 14.94 0.28
N GLY A 313 -1.86 14.08 1.26
CA GLY A 313 -2.07 14.47 2.65
C GLY A 313 -3.23 15.43 2.83
N LEU A 314 -4.36 15.16 2.16
CA LEU A 314 -5.59 15.92 2.30
C LEU A 314 -6.48 15.25 3.38
N PRO A 315 -6.70 15.90 4.54
CA PRO A 315 -7.61 15.43 5.59
C PRO A 315 -9.00 15.10 5.04
N MET A 316 -9.64 14.06 5.58
CA MET A 316 -10.89 13.56 5.01
C MET A 316 -11.91 13.04 6.01
N GLY A 317 -13.18 13.26 5.68
CA GLY A 317 -14.35 12.64 6.30
C GLY A 317 -14.88 11.54 5.38
N LEU A 318 -14.99 10.33 5.91
CA LEU A 318 -15.22 9.12 5.11
C LEU A 318 -16.62 8.55 5.33
N LEU A 319 -17.20 8.02 4.25
CA LEU A 319 -18.49 7.33 4.23
C LEU A 319 -18.36 5.96 3.55
N CYS A 320 -18.94 4.91 4.13
CA CYS A 320 -19.13 3.64 3.43
C CYS A 320 -20.42 3.73 2.59
N ALA A 321 -20.32 3.89 1.26
CA ALA A 321 -21.50 4.16 0.42
C ALA A 321 -22.23 2.88 -0.06
N VAL A 322 -21.59 1.72 0.01
CA VAL A 322 -22.06 0.39 -0.44
C VAL A 322 -21.29 -0.69 0.32
N ASP A 323 -21.88 -1.86 0.57
CA ASP A 323 -21.31 -2.86 1.49
C ASP A 323 -19.90 -3.35 1.12
N ASN A 324 -19.54 -3.38 -0.16
CA ASN A 324 -18.18 -3.75 -0.61
C ASN A 324 -17.10 -2.73 -0.21
N GLN A 325 -17.46 -1.56 0.32
CA GLN A 325 -16.54 -0.58 0.89
C GLN A 325 -16.35 -0.72 2.41
N ARG A 326 -17.15 -1.56 3.10
CA ARG A 326 -17.22 -1.58 4.56
C ARG A 326 -15.88 -1.91 5.22
N LEU A 327 -15.20 -2.97 4.75
CA LEU A 327 -13.89 -3.37 5.25
C LEU A 327 -12.85 -2.24 5.10
N GLY A 328 -12.77 -1.62 3.92
CA GLY A 328 -11.86 -0.51 3.67
C GLY A 328 -12.17 0.72 4.53
N TYR A 329 -13.46 1.04 4.71
CA TYR A 329 -13.90 2.10 5.62
C TYR A 329 -13.46 1.84 7.08
N GLU A 330 -13.75 0.64 7.61
CA GLU A 330 -13.39 0.24 8.98
C GLU A 330 -11.88 0.31 9.22
N GLN A 331 -11.08 -0.15 8.24
CA GLN A 331 -9.61 -0.13 8.30
C GLN A 331 -9.04 1.30 8.27
N VAL A 332 -9.54 2.19 7.39
CA VAL A 332 -9.07 3.58 7.30
C VAL A 332 -9.44 4.37 8.56
N VAL A 333 -10.65 4.16 9.10
CA VAL A 333 -11.13 4.80 10.33
C VAL A 333 -10.36 4.31 11.56
N SER A 334 -10.19 2.99 11.73
CA SER A 334 -9.51 2.41 12.90
C SER A 334 -8.03 2.80 13.00
N GLN A 335 -7.39 3.18 11.89
CA GLN A 335 -6.02 3.71 11.86
C GLN A 335 -5.95 5.24 11.98
N GLY A 336 -7.07 5.93 12.19
CA GLY A 336 -7.12 7.40 12.35
C GLY A 336 -6.88 8.20 11.06
N LEU A 337 -6.84 7.53 9.90
CA LEU A 337 -6.54 8.17 8.62
C LEU A 337 -7.70 9.04 8.09
N ALA A 338 -8.93 8.81 8.58
CA ALA A 338 -10.09 9.60 8.23
C ALA A 338 -11.08 9.78 9.41
N THR A 339 -11.86 10.86 9.40
CA THR A 339 -12.97 11.06 10.32
C THR A 339 -14.18 10.22 9.88
N ALA A 340 -14.72 9.40 10.80
CA ALA A 340 -15.84 8.49 10.54
C ALA A 340 -17.20 9.21 10.45
N LEU A 341 -17.76 9.34 9.25
CA LEU A 341 -19.10 9.91 9.02
C LEU A 341 -20.22 8.87 8.96
N GLY A 342 -19.87 7.58 8.81
CA GLY A 342 -20.80 6.46 9.00
C GLY A 342 -20.95 5.51 7.81
N GLU A 343 -21.67 4.43 8.09
CA GLU A 343 -21.97 3.31 7.20
C GLU A 343 -23.50 3.16 7.05
N PRO A 344 -24.00 2.40 6.05
CA PRO A 344 -25.43 2.22 5.86
C PRO A 344 -26.08 1.59 7.12
N PRO A 345 -27.23 2.12 7.62
CA PRO A 345 -28.16 3.04 6.96
C PRO A 345 -27.86 4.55 7.14
N HIS A 346 -26.64 4.92 7.55
CA HIS A 346 -26.19 6.29 7.78
C HIS A 346 -27.04 7.03 8.83
N ALA A 347 -27.24 6.36 9.98
CA ALA A 347 -27.78 6.99 11.17
C ALA A 347 -26.85 8.12 11.66
N ASP A 348 -27.44 9.22 12.13
CA ASP A 348 -26.75 10.40 12.65
C ASP A 348 -25.74 11.07 11.70
N LEU A 349 -25.81 10.80 10.39
CA LEU A 349 -24.91 11.38 9.38
C LEU A 349 -24.89 12.91 9.47
N GLU A 350 -26.05 13.55 9.56
CA GLU A 350 -26.19 14.99 9.70
C GLU A 350 -25.42 15.51 10.92
N ALA A 351 -25.57 14.86 12.08
CA ALA A 351 -24.88 15.23 13.31
C ALA A 351 -23.36 15.02 13.19
N ARG A 352 -22.90 13.97 12.49
CA ARG A 352 -21.49 13.69 12.24
C ARG A 352 -20.86 14.69 11.26
N VAL A 353 -21.58 15.09 10.22
CA VAL A 353 -21.15 16.15 9.30
C VAL A 353 -21.05 17.48 10.04
N ILE A 354 -22.05 17.86 10.85
CA ILE A 354 -22.00 19.08 11.67
C ILE A 354 -20.82 19.03 12.67
N ALA A 355 -20.52 17.86 13.23
CA ALA A 355 -19.38 17.67 14.13
C ALA A 355 -18.01 17.86 13.45
N LEU A 356 -17.92 17.84 12.11
CA LEU A 356 -16.69 18.24 11.40
C LEU A 356 -16.33 19.72 11.63
N GLU A 357 -17.25 20.57 12.11
CA GLU A 357 -16.93 21.97 12.42
C GLU A 357 -15.78 22.09 13.42
N SER A 358 -15.71 21.25 14.46
CA SER A 358 -14.56 21.27 15.39
C SER A 358 -13.27 20.81 14.70
N VAL A 359 -13.34 19.75 13.88
CA VAL A 359 -12.20 19.20 13.13
C VAL A 359 -11.62 20.22 12.16
N LEU A 360 -12.45 20.99 11.44
CA LEU A 360 -11.97 22.02 10.51
C LEU A 360 -11.27 23.21 11.20
N HIS A 361 -11.58 23.45 12.49
CA HIS A 361 -10.96 24.50 13.29
C HIS A 361 -9.68 24.02 14.00
N ASP A 362 -9.51 22.72 14.25
CA ASP A 362 -8.26 22.17 14.81
C ASP A 362 -7.17 22.02 13.73
N ARG A 363 -6.38 23.08 13.57
CA ARG A 363 -5.27 23.10 12.61
C ARG A 363 -4.11 22.17 12.98
N ALA A 364 -3.98 21.77 14.25
CA ALA A 364 -2.94 20.84 14.67
C ALA A 364 -3.32 19.41 14.27
N GLU A 365 -4.56 19.01 14.55
CA GLU A 365 -5.11 17.70 14.18
C GLU A 365 -5.12 17.51 12.65
N LEU A 366 -5.59 18.51 11.89
CA LEU A 366 -5.53 18.46 10.41
C LEU A 366 -4.08 18.30 9.88
N ALA A 367 -3.09 18.93 10.52
CA ALA A 367 -1.69 18.81 10.12
C ALA A 367 -1.08 17.44 10.50
N ALA A 368 -1.51 16.87 11.63
CA ALA A 368 -1.15 15.52 12.06
C ALA A 368 -1.74 14.47 11.10
N GLN A 369 -3.05 14.51 10.82
CA GLN A 369 -3.71 13.62 9.88
C GLN A 369 -3.12 13.74 8.46
N ALA A 370 -2.89 14.97 7.97
CA ALA A 370 -2.21 15.20 6.69
C ALA A 370 -0.82 14.54 6.60
N THR A 371 -0.10 14.46 7.72
CA THR A 371 1.21 13.82 7.80
C THR A 371 1.11 12.29 7.88
N ALA A 372 0.18 11.76 8.68
CA ALA A 372 -0.11 10.33 8.73
C ALA A 372 -0.52 9.79 7.35
N LEU A 373 -1.37 10.52 6.63
CA LEU A 373 -1.83 10.20 5.28
C LEU A 373 -0.67 10.10 4.26
N ARG A 374 0.25 11.09 4.21
CA ARG A 374 1.43 11.05 3.31
C ARG A 374 2.43 9.94 3.64
N ASN A 375 2.43 9.47 4.89
CA ASN A 375 3.27 8.36 5.36
C ASN A 375 2.61 6.99 5.11
N ALA A 376 1.28 6.94 5.05
CA ALA A 376 0.52 5.75 4.67
C ALA A 376 0.62 5.48 3.16
N VAL A 377 0.45 6.51 2.32
CA VAL A 377 0.57 6.42 0.86
C VAL A 377 1.72 7.31 0.37
N ASP A 378 2.86 6.69 0.06
CA ASP A 378 4.07 7.40 -0.39
C ASP A 378 4.04 7.83 -1.87
N GLY A 379 3.10 7.28 -2.65
CA GLY A 379 2.92 7.53 -4.06
C GLY A 379 3.82 6.71 -5.00
N LEU A 380 4.61 5.77 -4.47
CA LEU A 380 5.52 4.95 -5.27
C LEU A 380 4.89 3.64 -5.78
N GLY A 381 3.63 3.32 -5.45
CA GLY A 381 2.99 2.06 -5.84
C GLY A 381 2.99 1.77 -7.34
N THR A 382 2.60 2.75 -8.14
CA THR A 382 2.66 2.69 -9.62
C THR A 382 4.08 2.44 -10.12
N TRP A 383 5.09 3.06 -9.50
CA TRP A 383 6.51 2.83 -9.82
C TRP A 383 6.97 1.42 -9.43
N ARG A 384 6.57 0.92 -8.25
CA ARG A 384 6.92 -0.43 -7.76
C ARG A 384 6.38 -1.53 -8.66
N ILE A 385 5.14 -1.40 -9.12
CA ILE A 385 4.50 -2.38 -10.01
C ILE A 385 5.25 -2.44 -11.35
N VAL A 386 5.44 -1.29 -12.03
CA VAL A 386 6.11 -1.27 -13.34
C VAL A 386 7.61 -1.64 -13.23
N ALA A 387 8.31 -1.23 -12.17
CA ALA A 387 9.68 -1.67 -11.91
C ALA A 387 9.76 -3.19 -11.65
N SER A 388 8.74 -3.77 -11.03
CA SER A 388 8.63 -5.23 -10.85
C SER A 388 8.39 -5.96 -12.17
N TRP A 389 7.59 -5.39 -13.09
CA TRP A 389 7.47 -5.92 -14.45
C TRP A 389 8.82 -5.94 -15.18
N GLU A 390 9.53 -4.81 -15.17
CA GLU A 390 10.87 -4.69 -15.77
C GLU A 390 11.84 -5.75 -15.22
N GLN A 391 11.87 -5.90 -13.89
CA GLN A 391 12.70 -6.90 -13.24
C GLN A 391 12.29 -8.32 -13.62
N LEU A 392 11.01 -8.69 -13.50
CA LEU A 392 10.57 -10.08 -13.69
C LEU A 392 10.67 -10.54 -15.16
N VAL A 393 10.55 -9.63 -16.13
CA VAL A 393 10.85 -9.91 -17.54
C VAL A 393 12.34 -10.22 -17.74
N ASP A 394 13.24 -9.43 -17.15
CA ASP A 394 14.70 -9.65 -17.24
C ASP A 394 15.18 -10.86 -16.41
N THR A 395 14.57 -11.08 -15.25
CA THR A 395 14.89 -12.14 -14.31
C THR A 395 13.76 -13.17 -14.27
N ARG A 396 13.57 -13.87 -15.39
CA ARG A 396 12.75 -15.09 -15.40
C ARG A 396 13.18 -15.99 -14.26
N GLN A 397 12.27 -16.25 -13.33
CA GLN A 397 12.51 -17.10 -12.18
C GLN A 397 12.54 -18.55 -12.66
N ASP A 398 13.74 -19.09 -12.87
CA ASP A 398 13.95 -20.54 -12.93
C ASP A 398 13.28 -21.17 -11.69
N ALA A 399 12.69 -22.36 -11.87
CA ALA A 399 12.11 -23.12 -10.76
C ALA A 399 13.12 -23.21 -9.59
N PRO A 400 12.68 -23.08 -8.33
CA PRO A 400 13.57 -22.96 -7.18
C PRO A 400 14.54 -24.14 -7.16
N ARG A 401 15.82 -23.86 -7.45
CA ARG A 401 16.88 -24.86 -7.37
C ARG A 401 16.91 -25.38 -5.94
N ALA A 402 16.91 -26.69 -5.78
CA ALA A 402 17.06 -27.33 -4.47
C ALA A 402 18.25 -26.70 -3.75
N SER A 403 17.97 -25.96 -2.67
CA SER A 403 19.00 -25.28 -1.91
C SER A 403 19.86 -26.33 -1.23
N ARG A 404 21.19 -26.17 -1.31
CA ARG A 404 22.11 -26.98 -0.50
C ARG A 404 21.75 -26.72 0.98
N PRO A 405 21.50 -27.76 1.80
CA PRO A 405 21.24 -27.56 3.22
C PRO A 405 22.43 -26.83 3.86
N MET A 406 22.16 -25.70 4.52
CA MET A 406 23.14 -24.94 5.29
C MET A 406 22.74 -25.00 6.76
N ALA A 407 23.71 -25.10 7.66
CA ALA A 407 23.48 -24.90 9.08
C ALA A 407 23.47 -23.39 9.40
N VAL A 408 22.69 -22.99 10.40
CA VAL A 408 22.61 -21.59 10.84
C VAL A 408 22.68 -21.56 12.36
N ARG A 409 23.54 -20.70 12.89
CA ARG A 409 23.66 -20.42 14.33
C ARG A 409 23.74 -18.92 14.59
N SER A 410 23.43 -18.51 15.81
CA SER A 410 23.79 -17.17 16.27
C SER A 410 25.30 -17.00 16.30
N ALA A 411 25.78 -15.79 15.98
CA ALA A 411 27.15 -15.41 16.26
C ALA A 411 27.40 -15.32 17.77
N THR A 412 28.65 -15.55 18.19
CA THR A 412 29.13 -15.34 19.57
C THR A 412 30.24 -14.27 19.59
N ALA A 413 30.76 -13.96 20.78
CA ALA A 413 31.94 -13.10 20.89
C ALA A 413 33.20 -13.74 20.28
N ASP A 414 33.25 -15.07 20.16
CA ASP A 414 34.40 -15.81 19.61
C ASP A 414 34.50 -15.67 18.09
N ASP A 415 33.39 -15.35 17.41
CA ASP A 415 33.38 -15.04 15.98
C ASP A 415 34.04 -13.68 15.63
N ALA A 416 34.44 -12.88 16.63
CA ALA A 416 34.97 -11.52 16.41
C ALA A 416 36.17 -11.45 15.43
N PRO A 417 37.21 -12.30 15.49
CA PRO A 417 38.33 -12.22 14.56
C PRO A 417 37.88 -12.47 13.10
N MET A 418 37.09 -13.52 12.89
CA MET A 418 36.56 -13.90 11.58
C MET A 418 35.65 -12.80 11.01
N LEU A 419 34.75 -12.25 11.82
CA LEU A 419 33.85 -11.17 11.40
C LEU A 419 34.58 -9.85 11.17
N PHE A 420 35.69 -9.59 11.86
CA PHE A 420 36.53 -8.44 11.59
C PHE A 420 37.18 -8.56 10.21
N ASP A 421 37.86 -9.67 9.93
CA ASP A 421 38.54 -9.91 8.67
C ASP A 421 37.57 -9.85 7.47
N TRP A 422 36.41 -10.51 7.56
CA TRP A 422 35.41 -10.51 6.48
C TRP A 422 34.79 -9.14 6.23
N ARG A 423 34.61 -8.31 7.27
CA ARG A 423 34.08 -6.94 7.13
C ARG A 423 35.14 -5.94 6.69
N ASN A 424 36.42 -6.19 6.98
CA ASN A 424 37.53 -5.33 6.61
C ASN A 424 38.14 -5.68 5.24
N ASP A 425 37.78 -6.82 4.65
CA ASP A 425 38.04 -7.17 3.26
C ASP A 425 37.60 -6.04 2.30
N GLU A 426 38.48 -5.72 1.35
CA GLU A 426 38.33 -4.56 0.46
C GLU A 426 37.06 -4.62 -0.39
N SER A 427 36.69 -5.80 -0.89
CA SER A 427 35.48 -6.01 -1.69
C SER A 427 34.21 -5.91 -0.85
N THR A 428 34.25 -6.36 0.42
CA THR A 428 33.14 -6.12 1.37
C THR A 428 32.96 -4.64 1.63
N ARG A 429 34.05 -3.92 1.95
CA ARG A 429 34.01 -2.48 2.26
C ARG A 429 33.53 -1.65 1.07
N ALA A 430 34.00 -1.93 -0.14
CA ALA A 430 33.61 -1.19 -1.35
C ALA A 430 32.09 -1.25 -1.64
N ASN A 431 31.39 -2.29 -1.18
CA ASN A 431 29.95 -2.49 -1.38
C ASN A 431 29.11 -2.18 -0.12
N SER A 432 29.71 -1.56 0.90
CA SER A 432 29.11 -1.26 2.20
C SER A 432 28.75 0.22 2.32
N ARG A 433 27.73 0.56 3.12
CA ARG A 433 27.45 1.95 3.53
C ARG A 433 28.58 2.56 4.38
N SER A 434 29.54 1.75 4.85
CA SER A 434 30.77 2.19 5.51
C SER A 434 31.97 1.54 4.83
N THR A 435 32.74 2.34 4.08
CA THR A 435 33.82 1.90 3.19
C THR A 435 35.22 2.01 3.80
N GLY A 436 35.37 2.77 4.89
CA GLY A 436 36.65 2.94 5.60
C GLY A 436 37.10 1.67 6.34
N PRO A 437 38.41 1.53 6.61
CA PRO A 437 38.93 0.41 7.39
C PRO A 437 38.32 0.36 8.80
N LEU A 438 38.10 -0.84 9.31
CA LEU A 438 37.61 -1.06 10.67
C LEU A 438 38.78 -1.13 11.67
N GLU A 439 38.64 -0.44 12.79
CA GLU A 439 39.51 -0.58 13.96
C GLU A 439 39.02 -1.72 14.86
N TRP A 440 39.95 -2.54 15.37
CA TRP A 440 39.63 -3.72 16.17
C TRP A 440 38.77 -3.40 17.41
N THR A 441 39.17 -2.37 18.17
CA THR A 441 38.46 -1.93 19.37
C THR A 441 37.01 -1.50 19.05
N SER A 442 36.82 -0.78 17.94
CA SER A 442 35.50 -0.35 17.47
C SER A 442 34.65 -1.53 16.99
N HIS A 443 35.27 -2.53 16.36
CA HIS A 443 34.60 -3.76 15.94
C HIS A 443 34.12 -4.61 17.13
N VAL A 444 34.97 -4.82 18.14
CA VAL A 444 34.59 -5.57 19.35
C VAL A 444 33.47 -4.87 20.11
N ALA A 445 33.52 -3.54 20.24
CA ALA A 445 32.44 -2.75 20.83
C ALA A 445 31.13 -2.87 20.03
N TRP A 446 31.20 -2.80 18.69
CA TRP A 446 30.05 -3.01 17.80
C TRP A 446 29.45 -4.41 17.96
N LEU A 447 30.28 -5.46 18.03
CA LEU A 447 29.83 -6.84 18.16
C LEU A 447 29.13 -7.05 19.51
N GLY A 448 29.72 -6.56 20.60
CA GLY A 448 29.11 -6.61 21.94
C GLY A 448 27.71 -5.95 21.96
N GLY A 449 27.55 -4.79 21.32
CA GLY A 449 26.24 -4.17 21.13
C GLY A 449 25.30 -5.02 20.25
N ALA A 450 25.80 -5.53 19.12
CA ALA A 450 25.01 -6.31 18.16
C ALA A 450 24.51 -7.66 18.70
N LEU A 451 25.19 -8.26 19.68
CA LEU A 451 24.78 -9.50 20.35
C LEU A 451 23.75 -9.29 21.47
N LEU A 452 23.65 -8.06 22.01
CA LEU A 452 22.67 -7.69 23.04
C LEU A 452 21.39 -7.04 22.46
N ASP A 453 21.45 -6.60 21.21
CA ASP A 453 20.37 -5.93 20.48
C ASP A 453 19.22 -6.92 20.15
N ARG A 454 18.08 -6.74 20.81
CA ARG A 454 16.88 -7.60 20.64
C ARG A 454 16.22 -7.46 19.28
N ASP A 455 16.50 -6.37 18.57
CA ASP A 455 16.02 -6.08 17.24
C ASP A 455 17.03 -6.45 16.16
N ARG A 456 18.15 -7.08 16.54
CA ARG A 456 19.12 -7.70 15.64
C ARG A 456 19.11 -9.23 15.73
N ARG A 457 19.32 -9.89 14.60
CA ARG A 457 19.77 -11.29 14.53
C ARG A 457 21.07 -11.32 13.74
N LEU A 458 22.19 -11.55 14.40
CA LEU A 458 23.48 -11.76 13.76
C LEU A 458 23.74 -13.27 13.68
N LEU A 459 23.70 -13.80 12.46
CA LEU A 459 23.78 -15.23 12.18
C LEU A 459 25.10 -15.56 11.46
N ILE A 460 25.65 -16.72 11.79
CA ILE A 460 26.68 -17.40 10.99
C ILE A 460 25.99 -18.52 10.21
N VAL A 461 26.27 -18.60 8.92
CA VAL A 461 25.77 -19.65 8.03
C VAL A 461 26.94 -20.54 7.63
N GLU A 462 26.76 -21.85 7.81
CA GLU A 462 27.80 -22.87 7.71
C GLU A 462 27.45 -23.91 6.64
N SER A 463 28.46 -24.30 5.85
CA SER A 463 28.37 -25.39 4.87
C SER A 463 29.28 -26.52 5.33
N ASP A 464 28.72 -27.70 5.59
CA ASP A 464 29.46 -28.88 6.08
C ASP A 464 30.32 -28.60 7.33
N GLY A 465 29.89 -27.65 8.16
CA GLY A 465 30.57 -27.20 9.39
C GLY A 465 31.56 -26.05 9.21
N ASP A 466 31.80 -25.58 7.98
CA ASP A 466 32.67 -24.42 7.71
C ASP A 466 31.86 -23.11 7.58
N PRO A 467 32.17 -22.03 8.32
CA PRO A 467 31.54 -20.73 8.17
C PRO A 467 31.74 -20.11 6.77
N VAL A 468 30.67 -20.08 5.97
CA VAL A 468 30.71 -19.54 4.59
C VAL A 468 30.21 -18.10 4.47
N ALA A 469 29.39 -17.64 5.42
CA ALA A 469 28.84 -16.29 5.43
C ALA A 469 28.33 -15.86 6.80
N THR A 470 28.18 -14.55 6.98
CA THR A 470 27.31 -13.98 8.02
C THR A 470 26.10 -13.30 7.38
N ALA A 471 24.94 -13.46 8.01
CA ALA A 471 23.70 -12.79 7.67
C ALA A 471 23.19 -12.04 8.90
N ARG A 472 22.99 -10.73 8.75
CA ARG A 472 22.57 -9.83 9.82
C ARG A 472 21.23 -9.23 9.46
N TRP A 473 20.22 -9.52 10.27
CA TRP A 473 18.87 -8.97 10.14
C TRP A 473 18.64 -7.90 11.20
N ASP A 474 18.25 -6.69 10.79
CA ASP A 474 17.83 -5.59 11.66
C ASP A 474 16.31 -5.39 11.52
N ARG A 475 15.56 -5.42 12.62
CA ARG A 475 14.17 -4.95 12.65
C ARG A 475 14.15 -3.43 12.44
N ARG A 476 13.31 -2.94 11.53
CA ARG A 476 13.14 -1.51 11.18
C ARG A 476 11.79 -0.94 11.61
N SER A 477 10.79 -1.79 11.76
CA SER A 477 9.45 -1.50 12.30
C SER A 477 8.86 -2.81 12.87
N GLU A 478 7.61 -2.84 13.32
CA GLU A 478 7.00 -4.09 13.79
C GLU A 478 7.07 -5.23 12.77
N THR A 479 6.92 -4.91 11.48
CA THR A 479 6.85 -5.87 10.36
C THR A 479 8.05 -5.83 9.41
N ASP A 480 8.90 -4.80 9.45
CA ASP A 480 10.04 -4.66 8.55
C ASP A 480 11.35 -5.24 9.12
N TRP A 481 12.04 -6.05 8.32
CA TRP A 481 13.36 -6.61 8.63
C TRP A 481 14.32 -6.43 7.46
N GLU A 482 15.42 -5.69 7.68
CA GLU A 482 16.46 -5.47 6.68
C GLU A 482 17.61 -6.47 6.82
N VAL A 483 18.01 -7.12 5.72
CA VAL A 483 19.13 -8.06 5.68
C VAL A 483 20.42 -7.41 5.16
N SER A 484 21.54 -7.81 5.76
CA SER A 484 22.89 -7.54 5.32
C SER A 484 23.69 -8.85 5.32
N ILE A 485 24.18 -9.27 4.15
CA ILE A 485 24.95 -10.51 3.98
C ILE A 485 26.41 -10.16 3.68
N THR A 486 27.34 -10.83 4.34
CA THR A 486 28.77 -10.83 3.98
C THR A 486 29.22 -12.28 3.77
N MET A 487 29.59 -12.61 2.53
CA MET A 487 30.21 -13.89 2.19
C MET A 487 31.68 -13.90 2.62
N ALA A 488 32.15 -15.01 3.20
CA ALA A 488 33.56 -15.24 3.47
C ALA A 488 34.37 -15.08 2.16
N PRO A 489 35.52 -14.36 2.16
CA PRO A 489 36.28 -14.12 0.93
C PRO A 489 36.65 -15.39 0.16
N SER A 490 36.98 -16.48 0.86
CA SER A 490 37.28 -17.81 0.31
C SER A 490 36.09 -18.51 -0.36
N HIS A 491 34.85 -18.12 -0.02
CA HIS A 491 33.60 -18.77 -0.47
C HIS A 491 32.84 -17.98 -1.55
N ARG A 492 33.41 -16.88 -2.03
CA ARG A 492 32.83 -16.07 -3.13
C ARG A 492 32.89 -16.82 -4.46
N GLY A 493 31.95 -16.53 -5.36
CA GLY A 493 31.87 -17.16 -6.69
C GLY A 493 31.34 -18.60 -6.73
N GLN A 494 31.24 -19.29 -5.58
CA GLN A 494 30.84 -20.70 -5.49
C GLN A 494 29.31 -20.96 -5.59
N GLY A 495 28.50 -19.93 -5.88
CA GLY A 495 27.04 -20.06 -6.00
C GLY A 495 26.27 -20.23 -4.68
N LEU A 496 26.94 -20.15 -3.52
CA LEU A 496 26.35 -20.41 -2.20
C LEU A 496 25.35 -19.34 -1.72
N ALA A 497 25.43 -18.11 -2.25
CA ALA A 497 24.71 -16.95 -1.71
C ALA A 497 23.18 -17.11 -1.63
N SER A 498 22.56 -17.81 -2.59
CA SER A 498 21.12 -18.09 -2.56
C SER A 498 20.73 -19.08 -1.46
N ALA A 499 21.57 -20.07 -1.17
CA ALA A 499 21.36 -20.99 -0.05
C ALA A 499 21.60 -20.28 1.30
N VAL A 500 22.60 -19.40 1.37
CA VAL A 500 22.86 -18.55 2.55
C VAL A 500 21.66 -17.66 2.87
N LEU A 501 21.11 -16.94 1.88
CA LEU A 501 19.94 -16.10 2.07
C LEU A 501 18.75 -16.93 2.57
N ALA A 502 18.36 -17.98 1.84
CA ALA A 502 17.23 -18.83 2.20
C ALA A 502 17.35 -19.48 3.59
N ALA A 503 18.55 -19.95 3.97
CA ALA A 503 18.79 -20.50 5.30
C ALA A 503 18.67 -19.43 6.40
N SER A 504 19.21 -18.23 6.16
CA SER A 504 19.10 -17.10 7.11
C SER A 504 17.67 -16.57 7.26
N GLU A 505 16.86 -16.61 6.20
CA GLU A 505 15.43 -16.27 6.23
C GLU A 505 14.62 -17.31 7.00
N GLY A 506 14.94 -18.61 6.82
CA GLY A 506 14.32 -19.72 7.54
C GLY A 506 14.61 -19.71 9.04
N ALA A 507 15.73 -19.10 9.46
CA ALA A 507 16.06 -18.88 10.87
C ALA A 507 15.25 -17.72 11.52
N LEU A 508 14.52 -16.91 10.75
CA LEU A 508 13.64 -15.88 11.30
C LEU A 508 12.28 -16.48 11.70
N ILE A 509 12.07 -16.67 12.99
CA ILE A 509 10.73 -16.89 13.55
C ILE A 509 10.02 -15.54 13.61
N LEU A 510 8.94 -15.39 12.83
CA LEU A 510 8.12 -14.19 12.73
C LEU A 510 6.65 -14.63 12.78
N ASP A 511 5.90 -14.10 13.76
CA ASP A 511 4.54 -14.54 14.09
C ASP A 511 3.45 -13.79 13.29
N ALA A 512 3.86 -12.81 12.48
CA ALA A 512 2.98 -11.98 11.65
C ALA A 512 3.58 -11.82 10.24
N PRO A 513 2.75 -11.51 9.22
CA PRO A 513 3.23 -11.10 7.91
C PRO A 513 4.27 -10.00 8.01
N SER A 514 5.43 -10.23 7.42
CA SER A 514 6.61 -9.38 7.59
C SER A 514 7.27 -9.10 6.26
N ARG A 515 7.80 -7.89 6.08
CA ARG A 515 8.51 -7.48 4.87
C ARG A 515 10.01 -7.59 5.09
N LEU A 516 10.64 -8.40 4.26
CA LEU A 516 12.08 -8.57 4.21
C LEU A 516 12.64 -7.54 3.22
N ILE A 517 13.65 -6.77 3.63
CA ILE A 517 14.20 -5.62 2.90
C ILE A 517 15.69 -5.84 2.62
N ALA A 518 16.17 -5.45 1.45
CA ALA A 518 17.58 -5.47 1.09
C ALA A 518 18.01 -4.14 0.42
N SER A 519 18.94 -3.42 1.05
CA SER A 519 19.63 -2.26 0.46
C SER A 519 20.89 -2.70 -0.27
N VAL A 520 21.00 -2.46 -1.58
CA VAL A 520 22.10 -2.96 -2.42
C VAL A 520 22.70 -1.84 -3.26
N HIS A 521 24.01 -1.62 -3.16
CA HIS A 521 24.72 -0.68 -4.02
C HIS A 521 24.60 -1.10 -5.50
N THR A 522 24.31 -0.17 -6.41
CA THR A 522 24.01 -0.46 -7.82
C THR A 522 25.16 -1.11 -8.58
N GLU A 523 26.41 -0.89 -8.16
CA GLU A 523 27.57 -1.57 -8.72
C GLU A 523 27.72 -3.04 -8.25
N ASN A 524 27.04 -3.43 -7.17
CA ASN A 524 27.09 -4.80 -6.63
C ASN A 524 26.19 -5.76 -7.43
N THR A 525 26.56 -6.02 -8.68
CA THR A 525 25.82 -6.89 -9.60
C THR A 525 25.61 -8.32 -9.07
N ALA A 526 26.44 -8.79 -8.14
CA ALA A 526 26.28 -10.10 -7.50
C ALA A 526 25.10 -10.09 -6.50
N SER A 527 25.06 -9.11 -5.59
CA SER A 527 23.96 -8.97 -4.63
C SER A 527 22.65 -8.59 -5.32
N LEU A 528 22.67 -7.74 -6.36
CA LEU A 528 21.47 -7.43 -7.15
C LEU A 528 20.84 -8.72 -7.70
N ARG A 529 21.62 -9.54 -8.42
CA ARG A 529 21.15 -10.82 -8.96
C ARG A 529 20.70 -11.82 -7.89
N LEU A 530 21.29 -11.78 -6.69
CA LEU A 530 20.88 -12.62 -5.56
C LEU A 530 19.45 -12.28 -5.13
N PHE A 531 19.18 -11.01 -4.80
CA PHE A 531 17.88 -10.59 -4.28
C PHE A 531 16.78 -10.68 -5.33
N GLN A 532 17.05 -10.29 -6.57
CA GLN A 532 16.10 -10.40 -7.69
C GLN A 532 15.65 -11.85 -7.92
N ARG A 533 16.60 -12.81 -7.94
CA ARG A 533 16.30 -14.24 -8.08
C ARG A 533 15.65 -14.87 -6.85
N ALA A 534 15.81 -14.26 -5.68
CA ALA A 534 15.11 -14.66 -4.46
C ALA A 534 13.68 -14.07 -4.37
N GLY A 535 13.20 -13.36 -5.40
CA GLY A 535 11.86 -12.77 -5.42
C GLY A 535 11.73 -11.47 -4.63
N TYR A 536 12.84 -10.79 -4.33
CA TYR A 536 12.79 -9.43 -3.81
C TYR A 536 12.56 -8.47 -4.98
N LEU A 537 11.47 -7.72 -4.92
CA LEU A 537 11.03 -6.79 -5.96
C LEU A 537 11.49 -5.35 -5.64
N PRO A 538 11.58 -4.44 -6.64
CA PRO A 538 11.99 -3.07 -6.40
C PRO A 538 11.03 -2.36 -5.44
N HIS A 539 11.57 -1.77 -4.38
CA HIS A 539 10.78 -1.18 -3.29
C HIS A 539 11.01 0.33 -3.12
N LEU A 540 12.25 0.82 -3.33
CA LEU A 540 12.53 2.26 -3.44
C LEU A 540 13.46 2.51 -4.65
N PRO A 541 13.35 3.68 -5.31
CA PRO A 541 14.34 4.15 -6.27
C PRO A 541 15.75 4.22 -5.66
N VAL A 542 16.76 4.31 -6.53
CA VAL A 542 18.17 4.42 -6.11
C VAL A 542 18.37 5.68 -5.26
N ASP A 543 18.95 5.51 -4.07
CA ASP A 543 19.28 6.64 -3.18
C ASP A 543 20.50 7.44 -3.66
N SER A 544 20.71 8.63 -3.09
CA SER A 544 21.85 9.50 -3.44
C SER A 544 23.23 8.91 -3.10
N GLY A 545 23.28 7.81 -2.35
CA GLY A 545 24.47 7.00 -2.11
C GLY A 545 24.62 5.81 -3.05
N GLY A 546 23.79 5.70 -4.10
CA GLY A 546 23.85 4.62 -5.08
C GLY A 546 23.21 3.31 -4.64
N PHE A 547 22.38 3.29 -3.58
CA PHE A 547 21.72 2.05 -3.13
C PHE A 547 20.29 1.93 -3.68
N ALA A 548 19.99 0.83 -4.36
CA ALA A 548 18.63 0.40 -4.66
C ALA A 548 18.07 -0.43 -3.49
N THR A 549 16.80 -0.22 -3.15
CA THR A 549 16.12 -1.02 -2.10
C THR A 549 15.14 -1.98 -2.74
N PHE A 550 15.27 -3.26 -2.40
CA PHE A 550 14.34 -4.32 -2.78
C PHE A 550 13.59 -4.85 -1.55
N ALA A 551 12.39 -5.37 -1.73
CA ALA A 551 11.63 -5.99 -0.65
C ALA A 551 10.84 -7.23 -1.12
N ARG A 552 10.58 -8.15 -0.19
CA ARG A 552 9.69 -9.29 -0.37
C ARG A 552 8.83 -9.48 0.86
N TRP A 553 7.52 -9.60 0.69
CA TRP A 553 6.63 -9.98 1.78
C TRP A 553 6.70 -11.47 2.06
N ARG A 554 6.92 -11.83 3.34
CA ARG A 554 6.64 -13.17 3.86
C ARG A 554 5.23 -13.17 4.42
N LEU A 555 4.27 -13.46 3.55
CA LEU A 555 2.87 -13.61 3.91
C LEU A 555 2.68 -14.87 4.76
N ALA A 556 1.74 -14.82 5.71
CA ALA A 556 1.25 -16.02 6.35
C ALA A 556 0.23 -16.71 5.40
N PRO A 557 0.16 -18.05 5.35
CA PRO A 557 -0.99 -18.71 4.76
C PRO A 557 -2.26 -18.27 5.50
N VAL A 558 -3.29 -17.85 4.78
CA VAL A 558 -4.63 -17.65 5.34
C VAL A 558 -5.08 -18.99 5.93
N ARG A 559 -5.60 -18.97 7.18
CA ARG A 559 -6.00 -20.16 7.93
C ARG A 559 -7.47 -20.49 7.74
#